data_AF-A0A7X9Q1J3-F1
#
_entry.id   AF-A0A7X9Q1J3-F1
#
_cell.length_a   1.000
_cell.length_b   1.000
_cell.length_c   1.000
_cell.angle_alpha   90.00
_cell.angle_beta   90.00
_cell.angle_gamma   90.00
#
_symmetry.space_group_name_H-M   'P 1'
#
loop_
_entity.id
_entity.type
_entity.pdbx_description
1 polymer ?
#
loop_
_entity_poly.entity_id
_entity_poly.type
_entity_poly.pdbx_seq_one_letter_code
_entity_poly.pdbx_strand_id
1 'polypeptide(L)'
;FAALAADVATRRNTAETLANMQQVASSSYQVEFPESTGISERVLWPHSPAERHGMEDARFVRFVHDTGEVDYYATYTAFDGVNIAQHLLETRDFCSFEVSPLAGAAAVGKGLALFPRKVHGRYVALSRSDRESNAIAYSDDMRCWPTAEQIQTPTQPWELLQLGNCGSPIETDAGWLAITHGVGPMRTYALGVLLLDLDEPEHVLATATTPILRPRSDHRDGYVPNVVYSCGGFAHGDTLVLPYGVADQSIAVVTMSISELIGSLTPL
;
A
#
# COMPACT_ATOMS: atom_id res chain seq x y z
N PHE A 1 -26.35 -19.36 -2.10
CA PHE A 1 -26.52 -19.34 -0.64
C PHE A 1 -27.60 -20.31 -0.13
N ALA A 2 -28.85 -20.25 -0.61
CA ALA A 2 -29.96 -21.06 -0.06
C ALA A 2 -29.76 -22.59 -0.08
N ALA A 3 -29.17 -23.15 -1.15
CA ALA A 3 -28.92 -24.60 -1.25
C ALA A 3 -27.82 -25.10 -0.30
N LEU A 4 -26.79 -24.29 0.01
CA LEU A 4 -25.77 -24.64 1.00
C LEU A 4 -26.28 -24.55 2.44
N ALA A 5 -27.17 -23.59 2.71
CA ALA A 5 -27.76 -23.41 4.04
C ALA A 5 -28.62 -24.60 4.49
N ALA A 6 -29.17 -25.37 3.53
CA ALA A 6 -29.92 -26.59 3.80
C ALA A 6 -29.02 -27.78 4.22
N ASP A 7 -27.70 -27.69 4.01
CA ASP A 7 -26.72 -28.77 4.24
C ASP A 7 -25.85 -28.54 5.50
N VAL A 8 -26.29 -27.62 6.38
CA VAL A 8 -25.61 -27.28 7.65
C VAL A 8 -25.55 -28.47 8.62
N ALA A 9 -26.46 -29.44 8.47
CA ALA A 9 -26.54 -30.62 9.33
C ALA A 9 -25.51 -31.72 9.02
N THR A 10 -24.90 -31.74 7.82
CA THR A 10 -24.09 -32.88 7.33
C THR A 10 -22.61 -32.57 7.15
N ARG A 11 -22.22 -31.28 7.09
CA ARG A 11 -20.83 -30.85 6.82
C ARG A 11 -20.33 -29.88 7.90
N ARG A 12 -19.18 -30.23 8.51
CA ARG A 12 -18.67 -29.60 9.74
C ARG A 12 -18.34 -28.10 9.65
N ASN A 13 -18.20 -27.51 8.46
CA ASN A 13 -17.79 -26.09 8.28
C ASN A 13 -18.74 -25.29 7.35
N THR A 14 -19.96 -25.77 7.08
CA THR A 14 -20.87 -25.09 6.13
C THR A 14 -21.21 -23.67 6.57
N ALA A 15 -21.43 -23.45 7.86
CA ALA A 15 -21.77 -22.13 8.40
C ALA A 15 -20.62 -21.13 8.25
N GLU A 16 -19.39 -21.55 8.57
CA GLU A 16 -18.19 -20.72 8.41
C GLU A 16 -17.91 -20.41 6.94
N THR A 17 -18.03 -21.41 6.07
CA THR A 17 -17.86 -21.22 4.61
C THR A 17 -18.88 -20.23 4.06
N LEU A 18 -20.15 -20.34 4.47
CA LEU A 18 -21.21 -19.41 4.10
C LEU A 18 -20.92 -18.00 4.60
N ALA A 19 -20.48 -17.85 5.85
CA ALA A 19 -20.13 -16.56 6.43
C ALA A 19 -18.98 -15.90 5.65
N ASN A 20 -17.93 -16.65 5.33
CA ASN A 20 -16.79 -16.15 4.55
C ASN A 20 -17.23 -15.73 3.13
N MET A 21 -18.06 -16.53 2.45
CA MET A 21 -18.61 -16.17 1.14
C MET A 21 -19.49 -14.91 1.20
N GLN A 22 -20.31 -14.77 2.24
CA GLN A 22 -21.14 -13.59 2.45
C GLN A 22 -20.28 -12.35 2.72
N GLN A 23 -19.23 -12.48 3.53
CA GLN A 23 -18.29 -11.41 3.81
C GLN A 23 -17.62 -10.93 2.52
N VAL A 24 -17.05 -11.85 1.73
CA VAL A 24 -16.42 -11.52 0.44
C VAL A 24 -17.40 -10.82 -0.50
N ALA A 25 -18.62 -11.34 -0.63
CA ALA A 25 -19.66 -10.73 -1.46
C ALA A 25 -20.06 -9.33 -0.95
N SER A 26 -20.17 -9.13 0.35
CA SER A 26 -20.51 -7.83 0.95
C SER A 26 -19.38 -6.80 0.90
N SER A 27 -18.14 -7.25 0.71
CA SER A 27 -16.94 -6.42 0.55
C SER A 27 -16.57 -6.18 -0.92
N SER A 28 -17.37 -6.69 -1.86
CA SER A 28 -17.15 -6.49 -3.30
C SER A 28 -18.26 -5.64 -3.89
N TYR A 29 -17.94 -4.46 -4.40
CA TYR A 29 -18.94 -3.51 -4.91
C TYR A 29 -18.33 -2.58 -5.95
N GLN A 30 -19.19 -1.83 -6.64
CA GLN A 30 -18.81 -0.81 -7.60
C GLN A 30 -19.36 0.55 -7.19
N VAL A 31 -18.58 1.60 -7.39
CA VAL A 31 -18.99 3.01 -7.23
C VAL A 31 -18.85 3.71 -8.57
N GLU A 32 -19.87 4.48 -8.95
CA GLU A 32 -19.86 5.28 -10.17
C GLU A 32 -20.11 6.76 -9.83
N PHE A 33 -19.28 7.63 -10.39
CA PHE A 33 -19.43 9.07 -10.32
C PHE A 33 -19.85 9.62 -11.68
N PRO A 34 -20.73 10.65 -11.73
CA PRO A 34 -21.03 11.35 -12.97
C PRO A 34 -19.76 11.94 -13.60
N GLU A 35 -19.61 11.81 -14.92
CA GLU A 35 -18.45 12.38 -15.65
C GLU A 35 -18.33 13.90 -15.47
N SER A 36 -19.45 14.58 -15.23
CA SER A 36 -19.49 16.04 -14.97
C SER A 36 -18.86 16.46 -13.66
N THR A 37 -18.69 15.55 -12.70
CA THR A 37 -18.11 15.86 -11.38
C THR A 37 -16.59 15.89 -11.48
N GLY A 38 -15.96 16.96 -10.97
CA GLY A 38 -14.50 17.08 -10.98
C GLY A 38 -13.84 15.99 -10.12
N ILE A 39 -12.63 15.55 -10.49
CA ILE A 39 -11.93 14.48 -9.76
C ILE A 39 -11.73 14.80 -8.28
N SER A 40 -11.49 16.07 -7.94
CA SER A 40 -11.32 16.55 -6.55
C SER A 40 -12.61 16.53 -5.73
N GLU A 41 -13.77 16.36 -6.37
CA GLU A 41 -15.09 16.32 -5.73
C GLU A 41 -15.61 14.88 -5.59
N ARG A 42 -14.90 13.90 -6.16
CA ARG A 42 -15.25 12.48 -6.08
C ARG A 42 -14.72 11.92 -4.76
N VAL A 43 -15.63 11.62 -3.84
CA VAL A 43 -15.30 11.06 -2.52
C VAL A 43 -15.79 9.63 -2.46
N LEU A 44 -14.86 8.69 -2.33
CA LEU A 44 -15.18 7.30 -2.00
C LEU A 44 -15.55 7.22 -0.52
N TRP A 45 -16.75 6.71 -0.25
CA TRP A 45 -17.25 6.50 1.10
C TRP A 45 -17.26 5.01 1.45
N PRO A 46 -17.18 4.64 2.74
CA PRO A 46 -17.46 3.28 3.18
C PRO A 46 -18.80 2.73 2.67
N HIS A 47 -18.78 1.58 2.01
CA HIS A 47 -20.00 0.90 1.54
C HIS A 47 -20.19 -0.48 2.17
N SER A 48 -19.09 -1.16 2.54
CA SER A 48 -19.14 -2.51 3.09
C SER A 48 -19.05 -2.52 4.64
N PRO A 49 -19.51 -3.58 5.32
CA PRO A 49 -19.34 -3.72 6.76
C PRO A 49 -17.89 -3.64 7.24
N ALA A 50 -16.95 -4.07 6.40
CA ALA A 50 -15.51 -4.04 6.67
C ALA A 50 -14.94 -2.62 6.73
N GLU A 51 -15.62 -1.63 6.15
CA GLU A 51 -15.16 -0.24 6.05
C GLU A 51 -15.92 0.69 6.99
N ARG A 52 -16.83 0.17 7.82
CA ARG A 52 -17.83 0.98 8.53
C ARG A 52 -17.24 2.08 9.45
N HIS A 53 -15.95 2.01 9.78
CA HIS A 53 -15.22 3.06 10.50
C HIS A 53 -14.15 3.77 9.68
N GLY A 54 -13.85 3.33 8.46
CA GLY A 54 -12.92 4.03 7.58
C GLY A 54 -12.42 3.22 6.39
N MET A 55 -12.07 3.96 5.34
CA MET A 55 -11.16 3.54 4.28
C MET A 55 -9.88 4.36 4.47
N GLU A 56 -8.77 3.70 4.79
CA GLU A 56 -7.55 4.35 5.25
C GLU A 56 -6.37 4.07 4.31
N ASP A 57 -5.47 5.05 4.19
CA ASP A 57 -4.15 4.93 3.55
C ASP A 57 -4.16 4.26 2.16
N ALA A 58 -4.97 4.77 1.23
CA ALA A 58 -4.99 4.27 -0.14
C ALA A 58 -3.66 4.53 -0.87
N ARG A 59 -3.06 3.46 -1.39
CA ARG A 59 -1.79 3.46 -2.14
C ARG A 59 -2.06 3.26 -3.61
N PHE A 60 -2.29 4.35 -4.34
CA PHE A 60 -2.54 4.30 -5.78
C PHE A 60 -1.29 3.97 -6.57
N VAL A 61 -1.46 3.19 -7.63
CA VAL A 61 -0.45 2.90 -8.65
C VAL A 61 -1.07 3.03 -10.03
N ARG A 62 -0.32 3.62 -10.95
CA ARG A 62 -0.58 3.50 -12.39
C ARG A 62 0.09 2.21 -12.86
N PHE A 63 -0.70 1.22 -13.22
CA PHE A 63 -0.22 -0.09 -13.62
C PHE A 63 -0.23 -0.22 -15.14
N VAL A 64 0.90 -0.65 -15.71
CA VAL A 64 1.07 -0.88 -17.13
C VAL A 64 1.08 -2.37 -17.39
N HIS A 65 0.09 -2.84 -18.15
CA HIS A 65 0.00 -4.23 -18.57
C HIS A 65 1.00 -4.52 -19.69
N ASP A 66 1.32 -5.80 -19.89
CA ASP A 66 2.20 -6.26 -20.99
C ASP A 66 1.66 -5.88 -22.39
N THR A 67 0.35 -5.64 -22.48
CA THR A 67 -0.34 -5.15 -23.69
C THR A 67 -0.10 -3.66 -23.98
N GLY A 68 0.44 -2.91 -23.01
CA GLY A 68 0.52 -1.45 -23.02
C GLY A 68 -0.73 -0.74 -22.50
N GLU A 69 -1.79 -1.48 -22.17
CA GLU A 69 -2.97 -0.93 -21.49
C GLU A 69 -2.61 -0.44 -20.09
N VAL A 70 -3.34 0.57 -19.62
CA VAL A 70 -3.09 1.23 -18.35
C VAL A 70 -4.35 1.15 -17.51
N ASP A 71 -4.22 0.56 -16.34
CA ASP A 71 -5.22 0.57 -15.28
C ASP A 71 -4.65 1.25 -14.04
N TYR A 72 -5.52 1.76 -13.18
CA TYR A 72 -5.14 2.32 -11.89
C TYR A 72 -5.66 1.42 -10.78
N TYR A 73 -4.76 1.02 -9.90
CA TYR A 73 -5.08 0.21 -8.75
C TYR A 73 -4.75 0.97 -7.48
N ALA A 74 -5.45 0.68 -6.39
CA ALA A 74 -5.02 1.06 -5.06
C ALA A 74 -5.30 -0.04 -4.07
N THR A 75 -4.36 -0.25 -3.16
CA THR A 75 -4.59 -1.04 -1.95
C THR A 75 -4.87 -0.08 -0.81
N TYR A 76 -5.82 -0.41 0.06
CA TYR A 76 -6.16 0.40 1.21
C TYR A 76 -6.59 -0.48 2.39
N THR A 77 -6.66 0.12 3.58
CA THR A 77 -7.13 -0.53 4.79
C THR A 77 -8.62 -0.25 4.98
N ALA A 78 -9.43 -1.30 4.94
CA ALA A 78 -10.82 -1.28 5.37
C ALA A 78 -10.87 -1.52 6.88
N PHE A 79 -11.40 -0.57 7.64
CA PHE A 79 -11.48 -0.63 9.09
C PHE A 79 -12.94 -0.72 9.57
N ASP A 80 -13.25 -1.79 10.31
CA ASP A 80 -14.60 -2.01 10.82
C ASP A 80 -14.82 -1.43 12.22
N GLY A 81 -13.80 -0.80 12.82
CA GLY A 81 -13.80 -0.32 14.21
C GLY A 81 -13.06 -1.22 15.20
N VAL A 82 -12.82 -2.48 14.81
CA VAL A 82 -12.12 -3.50 15.60
C VAL A 82 -11.08 -4.22 14.76
N ASN A 83 -11.46 -4.69 13.58
CA ASN A 83 -10.65 -5.45 12.65
C ASN A 83 -10.25 -4.58 11.45
N ILE A 84 -9.09 -4.91 10.89
CA ILE A 84 -8.61 -4.35 9.63
C ILE A 84 -8.54 -5.45 8.58
N ALA A 85 -8.89 -5.10 7.36
CA ALA A 85 -8.70 -5.92 6.16
C ALA A 85 -8.05 -5.05 5.06
N GLN A 86 -7.37 -5.69 4.13
CA GLN A 86 -6.89 -5.01 2.93
C GLN A 86 -7.85 -5.25 1.78
N HIS A 87 -8.21 -4.17 1.10
CA HIS A 87 -9.03 -4.20 -0.09
C HIS A 87 -8.22 -3.66 -1.28
N LEU A 88 -8.62 -4.10 -2.47
CA LEU A 88 -8.17 -3.63 -3.76
C LEU A 88 -9.25 -2.74 -4.36
N LEU A 89 -8.84 -1.60 -4.87
CA LEU A 89 -9.64 -0.66 -5.62
C LEU A 89 -9.07 -0.57 -7.04
N GLU A 90 -9.93 -0.64 -8.04
CA GLU A 90 -9.55 -0.66 -9.45
C GLU A 90 -10.34 0.41 -10.21
N THR A 91 -9.68 1.11 -11.13
CA THR A 91 -10.34 2.07 -12.03
C THR A 91 -9.53 2.26 -13.31
N ARG A 92 -10.22 2.62 -14.39
CA ARG A 92 -9.59 2.98 -15.68
C ARG A 92 -9.72 4.47 -16.00
N ASP A 93 -10.70 5.13 -15.38
CA ASP A 93 -11.20 6.45 -15.77
C ASP A 93 -11.40 7.40 -14.57
N PHE A 94 -11.19 6.92 -13.35
CA PHE A 94 -11.52 7.60 -12.09
C PHE A 94 -13.00 8.00 -11.95
N CYS A 95 -13.89 7.51 -12.83
CA CYS A 95 -15.35 7.65 -12.76
C CYS A 95 -15.98 6.39 -12.19
N SER A 96 -15.50 5.23 -12.60
CA SER A 96 -15.94 3.92 -12.16
C SER A 96 -14.87 3.27 -11.31
N PHE A 97 -15.25 2.80 -10.12
CA PHE A 97 -14.36 2.14 -9.18
C PHE A 97 -14.93 0.78 -8.81
N GLU A 98 -14.13 -0.27 -8.99
CA GLU A 98 -14.43 -1.60 -8.47
C GLU A 98 -13.63 -1.83 -7.19
N VAL A 99 -14.29 -2.38 -6.17
CA VAL A 99 -13.69 -2.71 -4.88
C VAL A 99 -13.84 -4.20 -4.64
N SER A 100 -12.77 -4.83 -4.15
CA SER A 100 -12.78 -6.24 -3.73
C SER A 100 -11.83 -6.51 -2.56
N PRO A 101 -12.11 -7.51 -1.70
CA PRO A 101 -11.20 -7.86 -0.62
C PRO A 101 -9.97 -8.60 -1.16
N LEU A 102 -8.83 -8.41 -0.49
CA LEU A 102 -7.62 -9.17 -0.71
C LEU A 102 -7.52 -10.37 0.25
N ALA A 103 -6.81 -11.40 -0.16
CA ALA A 103 -6.61 -12.62 0.60
C ALA A 103 -5.14 -13.05 0.64
N GLY A 104 -4.82 -13.94 1.58
CA GLY A 104 -3.49 -14.55 1.72
C GLY A 104 -2.64 -13.90 2.81
N ALA A 105 -1.58 -14.60 3.24
CA ALA A 105 -0.80 -14.22 4.42
C ALA A 105 -0.07 -12.87 4.23
N ALA A 106 0.30 -12.53 3.01
CA ALA A 106 0.98 -11.28 2.71
C ALA A 106 0.04 -10.07 2.60
N ALA A 107 -1.27 -10.28 2.50
CA ALA A 107 -2.29 -9.22 2.49
C ALA A 107 -2.95 -9.02 3.88
N VAL A 108 -2.39 -9.62 4.93
CA VAL A 108 -2.87 -9.42 6.30
C VAL A 108 -2.42 -8.06 6.82
N GLY A 109 -3.31 -7.36 7.53
CA GLY A 109 -2.98 -6.10 8.19
C GLY A 109 -3.08 -4.89 7.25
N LYS A 110 -1.96 -4.20 7.03
CA LYS A 110 -1.88 -2.98 6.22
C LYS A 110 -0.56 -2.88 5.50
N GLY A 111 -0.47 -2.01 4.50
CA GLY A 111 0.79 -1.72 3.81
C GLY A 111 1.18 -2.78 2.78
N LEU A 112 0.20 -3.32 2.06
CA LEU A 112 0.45 -3.94 0.75
C LEU A 112 0.57 -2.82 -0.28
N ALA A 113 1.59 -2.78 -1.12
CA ALA A 113 1.76 -1.76 -2.16
C ALA A 113 2.19 -2.40 -3.48
N LEU A 114 1.37 -2.25 -4.51
CA LEU A 114 1.56 -2.89 -5.80
C LEU A 114 2.72 -2.27 -6.59
N PHE A 115 3.47 -3.09 -7.31
CA PHE A 115 4.42 -2.61 -8.32
C PHE A 115 3.65 -2.12 -9.56
N PRO A 116 4.21 -1.18 -10.35
CA PRO A 116 3.50 -0.57 -11.49
C PRO A 116 3.47 -1.45 -12.75
N ARG A 117 4.02 -2.65 -12.71
CA ARG A 117 3.90 -3.70 -13.75
C ARG A 117 4.21 -5.06 -13.15
N LYS A 118 4.00 -6.10 -13.96
CA LYS A 118 4.46 -7.45 -13.61
C LYS A 118 5.98 -7.55 -13.67
N VAL A 119 6.53 -8.47 -12.88
CA VAL A 119 7.91 -8.93 -12.96
C VAL A 119 7.86 -10.44 -13.22
N HIS A 120 8.55 -10.89 -14.27
CA HIS A 120 8.53 -12.28 -14.73
C HIS A 120 7.11 -12.89 -14.85
N GLY A 121 6.15 -12.10 -15.34
CA GLY A 121 4.77 -12.54 -15.60
C GLY A 121 3.87 -12.61 -14.36
N ARG A 122 4.35 -12.21 -13.17
CA ARG A 122 3.59 -12.22 -11.92
C ARG A 122 3.36 -10.79 -11.40
N TYR A 123 2.25 -10.59 -10.71
CA TYR A 123 2.04 -9.36 -9.95
C TYR A 123 2.96 -9.36 -8.73
N VAL A 124 3.51 -8.19 -8.42
CA VAL A 124 4.44 -8.01 -7.29
C VAL A 124 3.92 -6.91 -6.38
N ALA A 125 4.12 -7.08 -5.08
CA ALA A 125 3.80 -6.06 -4.08
C ALA A 125 4.84 -6.03 -2.96
N LEU A 126 5.09 -4.84 -2.42
CA LEU A 126 5.65 -4.72 -1.08
C LEU A 126 4.57 -5.08 -0.06
N SER A 127 4.94 -5.85 0.96
CA SER A 127 4.07 -6.22 2.08
C SER A 127 4.68 -5.82 3.41
N ARG A 128 3.82 -5.55 4.39
CA ARG A 128 4.15 -5.26 5.79
C ARG A 128 3.26 -6.11 6.71
N SER A 129 2.99 -7.36 6.32
CA SER A 129 2.04 -8.24 6.99
C SER A 129 2.42 -8.60 8.42
N ASP A 130 3.72 -8.58 8.73
CA ASP A 130 4.25 -8.81 10.09
C ASP A 130 4.18 -7.56 10.99
N ARG A 131 3.81 -6.40 10.43
CA ARG A 131 3.75 -5.09 11.09
C ARG A 131 5.09 -4.52 11.53
N GLU A 132 6.21 -5.07 11.11
CA GLU A 132 7.53 -4.64 11.60
C GLU A 132 8.58 -4.52 10.51
N SER A 133 8.39 -5.20 9.37
CA SER A 133 9.36 -5.34 8.29
C SER A 133 8.74 -5.04 6.92
N ASN A 134 9.59 -4.91 5.89
CA ASN A 134 9.18 -4.93 4.49
C ASN A 134 9.49 -6.29 3.89
N ALA A 135 8.57 -6.76 3.06
CA ALA A 135 8.69 -8.01 2.35
C ALA A 135 8.22 -7.85 0.90
N ILE A 136 8.61 -8.76 0.02
CA ILE A 136 8.10 -8.89 -1.34
C ILE A 136 7.10 -10.04 -1.38
N ALA A 137 5.95 -9.79 -2.00
CA ALA A 137 4.92 -10.78 -2.22
C ALA A 137 4.60 -10.88 -3.71
N TYR A 138 4.23 -12.08 -4.15
CA TYR A 138 3.86 -12.37 -5.53
C TYR A 138 2.43 -12.89 -5.60
N SER A 139 1.72 -12.55 -6.67
CA SER A 139 0.37 -13.00 -6.96
C SER A 139 0.20 -13.29 -8.45
N ASP A 140 -0.66 -14.26 -8.75
CA ASP A 140 -1.03 -14.60 -10.13
C ASP A 140 -2.28 -13.83 -10.60
N ASP A 141 -3.08 -13.32 -9.66
CA ASP A 141 -4.40 -12.70 -9.92
C ASP A 141 -4.62 -11.34 -9.23
N MET A 142 -3.60 -10.80 -8.55
CA MET A 142 -3.62 -9.57 -7.75
C MET A 142 -4.53 -9.60 -6.50
N ARG A 143 -5.31 -10.67 -6.30
CA ARG A 143 -6.31 -10.80 -5.22
C ARG A 143 -5.80 -11.69 -4.10
N CYS A 144 -5.07 -12.76 -4.44
CA CYS A 144 -4.50 -13.70 -3.48
C CYS A 144 -2.98 -13.54 -3.39
N TRP A 145 -2.48 -13.22 -2.20
CA TRP A 145 -1.08 -13.00 -1.88
C TRP A 145 -0.64 -14.00 -0.79
N PRO A 146 -0.31 -15.25 -1.18
CA PRO A 146 -0.20 -16.37 -0.24
C PRO A 146 1.00 -16.26 0.70
N THR A 147 2.12 -15.71 0.23
CA THR A 147 3.39 -15.65 0.96
C THR A 147 4.10 -14.32 0.72
N ALA A 148 4.98 -13.96 1.65
CA ALA A 148 5.85 -12.80 1.58
C ALA A 148 7.27 -13.21 2.00
N GLU A 149 8.27 -12.70 1.28
CA GLU A 149 9.69 -12.87 1.58
C GLU A 149 10.25 -11.56 2.15
N GLN A 150 10.77 -11.61 3.37
CA GLN A 150 11.26 -10.42 4.07
C GLN A 150 12.54 -9.88 3.43
N ILE A 151 12.54 -8.58 3.09
CA ILE A 151 13.65 -7.88 2.42
C ILE A 151 14.33 -6.81 3.28
N GLN A 152 13.65 -6.30 4.31
CA GLN A 152 14.19 -5.26 5.19
C GLN A 152 13.68 -5.44 6.62
N THR A 153 14.62 -5.43 7.56
CA THR A 153 14.37 -5.33 9.00
C THR A 153 14.97 -4.04 9.56
N PRO A 154 14.56 -3.58 10.76
CA PRO A 154 15.20 -2.42 11.39
C PRO A 154 16.70 -2.62 11.59
N THR A 155 17.51 -1.70 11.08
CA THR A 155 18.97 -1.67 11.29
C THR A 155 19.47 -0.31 11.80
N GLN A 156 18.67 0.75 11.64
CA GLN A 156 19.02 2.10 12.05
C GLN A 156 18.23 2.59 13.28
N PRO A 157 18.78 3.53 14.08
CA PRO A 157 18.08 4.06 15.25
C PRO A 157 16.72 4.72 14.96
N TRP A 158 16.55 5.27 13.75
CA TRP A 158 15.32 5.97 13.36
C TRP A 158 14.20 5.04 12.90
N GLU A 159 14.48 3.74 12.74
CA GLU A 159 13.51 2.70 12.36
C GLU A 159 13.38 1.60 13.43
N LEU A 160 13.98 1.81 14.61
CA LEU A 160 14.15 0.82 15.68
C LEU A 160 12.87 0.09 16.11
N LEU A 161 11.71 0.77 16.09
CA LEU A 161 10.46 0.19 16.59
C LEU A 161 9.68 -0.58 15.52
N GLN A 162 9.64 -0.07 14.29
CA GLN A 162 8.94 -0.69 13.16
C GLN A 162 9.30 0.04 11.86
N LEU A 163 9.20 -0.66 10.74
CA LEU A 163 9.31 -0.08 9.39
C LEU A 163 8.17 -0.54 8.48
N GLY A 164 7.96 0.17 7.39
CA GLY A 164 7.14 -0.32 6.29
C GLY A 164 7.23 0.54 5.05
N ASN A 165 6.65 0.05 3.97
CA ASN A 165 6.53 0.79 2.74
C ASN A 165 5.50 1.91 2.90
N CYS A 166 5.70 2.99 2.16
CA CYS A 166 4.74 4.08 2.05
C CYS A 166 3.71 3.79 0.96
N GLY A 167 4.18 3.35 -0.21
CA GLY A 167 3.34 3.12 -1.38
C GLY A 167 4.11 2.37 -2.45
N SER A 168 3.55 2.39 -3.65
CA SER A 168 4.11 1.70 -4.80
C SER A 168 5.52 2.18 -5.14
N PRO A 169 6.46 1.27 -5.46
CA PRO A 169 7.78 1.65 -5.94
C PRO A 169 7.71 2.37 -7.27
N ILE A 170 8.68 3.26 -7.48
CA ILE A 170 8.84 4.01 -8.73
C ILE A 170 9.88 3.27 -9.58
N GLU A 171 9.52 2.93 -10.81
CA GLU A 171 10.46 2.33 -11.77
C GLU A 171 11.50 3.36 -12.22
N THR A 172 12.76 2.99 -12.17
CA THR A 172 13.89 3.78 -12.69
C THR A 172 14.88 2.87 -13.40
N ASP A 173 15.77 3.44 -14.22
CA ASP A 173 16.83 2.67 -14.90
C ASP A 173 17.81 1.99 -13.92
N ALA A 174 17.85 2.43 -12.66
CA ALA A 174 18.74 1.90 -11.63
C ALA A 174 18.09 0.85 -10.72
N GLY A 175 16.77 0.64 -10.81
CA GLY A 175 16.02 -0.16 -9.84
C GLY A 175 14.63 0.38 -9.52
N TRP A 176 13.92 -0.34 -8.66
CA TRP A 176 12.69 0.14 -8.03
C TRP A 176 13.01 1.02 -6.83
N LEU A 177 12.66 2.29 -6.92
CA LEU A 177 12.80 3.25 -5.82
C LEU A 177 11.57 3.17 -4.91
N ALA A 178 11.71 2.51 -3.76
CA ALA A 178 10.63 2.35 -2.79
C ALA A 178 10.78 3.32 -1.63
N ILE A 179 9.77 4.18 -1.41
CA ILE A 179 9.71 5.04 -0.24
C ILE A 179 9.23 4.22 0.96
N THR A 180 9.94 4.34 2.07
CA THR A 180 9.63 3.64 3.32
C THR A 180 9.39 4.64 4.45
N HIS A 181 8.76 4.17 5.52
CA HIS A 181 8.71 4.86 6.80
C HIS A 181 9.39 4.00 7.86
N GLY A 182 10.04 4.66 8.81
CA GLY A 182 10.62 4.06 10.01
C GLY A 182 10.12 4.78 11.25
N VAL A 183 9.97 4.04 12.34
CA VAL A 183 9.57 4.58 13.64
C VAL A 183 10.69 4.43 14.64
N GLY A 184 11.22 5.57 15.08
CA GLY A 184 12.28 5.64 16.06
C GLY A 184 11.79 5.87 17.49
N PRO A 185 12.71 6.20 18.40
CA PRO A 185 12.40 6.59 19.77
C PRO A 185 11.30 7.66 19.85
N MET A 186 10.54 7.61 20.94
CA MET A 186 9.39 8.50 21.18
C MET A 186 8.32 8.43 20.07
N ARG A 187 8.25 7.31 19.34
CA ARG A 187 7.36 7.10 18.19
C ARG A 187 7.51 8.18 17.11
N THR A 188 8.73 8.63 16.85
CA THR A 188 9.01 9.57 15.77
C THR A 188 8.96 8.82 14.43
N TYR A 189 8.03 9.18 13.54
CA TYR A 189 7.99 8.63 12.18
C TYR A 189 8.85 9.48 11.25
N ALA A 190 9.66 8.83 10.44
CA ALA A 190 10.49 9.46 9.42
C ALA A 190 10.43 8.64 8.13
N LEU A 191 10.72 9.28 6.99
CA LEU A 191 10.73 8.59 5.70
C LEU A 191 12.15 8.20 5.29
N GLY A 192 12.29 7.01 4.72
CA GLY A 192 13.50 6.50 4.10
C GLY A 192 13.24 5.99 2.69
N VAL A 193 14.24 5.33 2.12
CA VAL A 193 14.23 4.84 0.74
C VAL A 193 15.00 3.54 0.64
N LEU A 194 14.46 2.60 -0.14
CA LEU A 194 15.15 1.43 -0.67
C LEU A 194 15.26 1.54 -2.19
N LEU A 195 16.37 1.03 -2.72
CA LEU A 195 16.51 0.71 -4.14
C LEU A 195 16.52 -0.81 -4.28
N LEU A 196 15.57 -1.37 -5.03
CA LEU A 196 15.43 -2.81 -5.27
C LEU A 196 15.81 -3.14 -6.71
N ASP A 197 16.25 -4.36 -6.97
CA ASP A 197 16.58 -4.83 -8.31
C ASP A 197 15.34 -4.91 -9.22
N LEU A 198 15.50 -4.54 -10.50
CA LEU A 198 14.39 -4.48 -11.47
C LEU A 198 13.78 -5.85 -11.77
N ASP A 199 14.62 -6.88 -11.85
CA ASP A 199 14.27 -8.25 -12.24
C ASP A 199 14.09 -9.14 -11.02
N GLU A 200 14.86 -8.91 -9.95
CA GLU A 200 14.77 -9.62 -8.68
C GLU A 200 14.39 -8.68 -7.50
N PRO A 201 13.13 -8.19 -7.41
CA PRO A 201 12.71 -7.20 -6.40
C PRO A 201 13.00 -7.54 -4.94
N GLU A 202 13.21 -8.81 -4.61
CA GLU A 202 13.67 -9.28 -3.31
C GLU A 202 15.11 -8.83 -2.96
N HIS A 203 15.91 -8.48 -3.96
CA HIS A 203 17.29 -8.01 -3.80
C HIS A 203 17.32 -6.50 -3.57
N VAL A 204 17.67 -6.10 -2.35
CA VAL A 204 17.92 -4.69 -2.01
C VAL A 204 19.32 -4.30 -2.48
N LEU A 205 19.39 -3.35 -3.43
CA LEU A 205 20.63 -2.86 -4.01
C LEU A 205 21.29 -1.77 -3.14
N ALA A 206 20.47 -0.87 -2.59
CA ALA A 206 20.94 0.24 -1.78
C ALA A 206 19.84 0.75 -0.82
N THR A 207 20.25 1.41 0.26
CA THR A 207 19.33 1.97 1.26
C THR A 207 19.82 3.30 1.82
N ALA A 208 18.90 4.12 2.31
CA ALA A 208 19.20 5.35 3.01
C ALA A 208 19.62 5.05 4.46
N THR A 209 20.85 5.42 4.86
CA THR A 209 21.34 5.27 6.24
C THR A 209 20.78 6.34 7.19
N THR A 210 20.25 7.44 6.64
CA THR A 210 19.52 8.47 7.39
C THR A 210 18.19 8.77 6.70
N PRO A 211 17.16 9.24 7.44
CA PRO A 211 15.88 9.58 6.84
C PRO A 211 16.01 10.71 5.83
N ILE A 212 15.30 10.54 4.71
CA ILE A 212 15.15 11.57 3.68
C ILE A 212 14.18 12.68 4.12
N LEU A 213 13.27 12.38 5.06
CA LEU A 213 12.36 13.35 5.64
C LEU A 213 12.08 13.04 7.11
N ARG A 214 12.10 14.07 7.96
CA ARG A 214 11.78 14.00 9.40
C ARG A 214 10.78 15.09 9.78
N PRO A 215 10.02 14.90 10.88
CA PRO A 215 9.17 15.95 11.43
C PRO A 215 10.02 17.16 11.88
N ARG A 216 9.74 18.32 11.31
CA ARG A 216 10.35 19.60 11.71
C ARG A 216 9.75 20.07 13.02
N SER A 217 10.46 20.91 13.77
CA SER A 217 10.04 21.36 15.11
C SER A 217 8.66 22.03 15.14
N ASP A 218 8.31 22.75 14.07
CA ASP A 218 7.04 23.45 13.85
C ASP A 218 5.91 22.54 13.32
N HIS A 219 6.23 21.31 12.94
CA HIS A 219 5.32 20.34 12.31
C HIS A 219 5.10 19.10 13.20
N ARG A 220 5.36 19.22 14.50
CA ARG A 220 5.26 18.11 15.48
C ARG A 220 3.94 18.05 16.20
N ASP A 221 3.19 19.14 16.24
CA ASP A 221 1.93 19.21 16.95
C ASP A 221 0.80 18.72 16.04
N GLY A 222 -0.02 17.79 16.54
CA GLY A 222 -1.18 17.28 15.82
C GLY A 222 -1.83 16.09 16.52
N TYR A 223 -2.71 15.37 15.82
CA TYR A 223 -3.45 14.23 16.38
C TYR A 223 -2.50 13.10 16.78
N VAL A 224 -1.49 12.84 15.94
CA VAL A 224 -0.35 11.98 16.27
C VAL A 224 0.94 12.79 16.15
N PRO A 225 1.52 13.23 17.28
CA PRO A 225 2.73 14.06 17.25
C PRO A 225 3.95 13.35 16.68
N ASN A 226 4.90 14.13 16.15
CA ASN A 226 6.17 13.64 15.57
C ASN A 226 5.99 12.67 14.39
N VAL A 227 4.98 12.89 13.54
CA VAL A 227 4.71 12.04 12.37
C VAL A 227 4.92 12.79 11.06
N VAL A 228 5.73 12.20 10.19
CA VAL A 228 5.61 12.35 8.73
C VAL A 228 5.33 10.97 8.14
N TYR A 229 4.32 10.88 7.28
CA TYR A 229 3.89 9.62 6.67
C TYR A 229 3.47 9.84 5.22
N SER A 230 3.77 8.94 4.31
CA SER A 230 3.31 9.02 2.92
C SER A 230 2.61 7.73 2.52
N CYS A 231 1.65 7.84 1.61
CA CYS A 231 1.01 6.69 0.95
C CYS A 231 1.57 6.43 -0.46
N GLY A 232 2.65 7.12 -0.83
CA GLY A 232 3.28 7.00 -2.15
C GLY A 232 3.65 8.34 -2.75
N GLY A 233 4.48 8.28 -3.78
CA GLY A 233 4.87 9.42 -4.62
C GLY A 233 4.91 9.00 -6.08
N PHE A 234 5.19 9.94 -6.96
CA PHE A 234 5.34 9.65 -8.39
C PHE A 234 6.51 10.43 -8.98
N ALA A 235 7.05 9.92 -10.08
CA ALA A 235 8.07 10.59 -10.84
C ALA A 235 7.46 11.52 -11.90
N HIS A 236 8.05 12.70 -12.05
CA HIS A 236 7.86 13.58 -13.18
C HIS A 236 9.23 13.93 -13.77
N GLY A 237 9.67 13.14 -14.76
CA GLY A 237 11.07 13.15 -15.19
C GLY A 237 11.98 12.73 -14.03
N ASP A 238 13.05 13.50 -13.79
CA ASP A 238 13.96 13.29 -12.65
C ASP A 238 13.38 13.81 -11.31
N THR A 239 12.18 14.38 -11.29
CA THR A 239 11.60 14.92 -10.04
C THR A 239 10.72 13.88 -9.36
N LEU A 240 11.09 13.46 -8.16
CA LEU A 240 10.19 12.79 -7.23
C LEU A 240 9.22 13.83 -6.66
N VAL A 241 7.92 13.63 -6.86
CA VAL A 241 6.86 14.37 -6.18
C VAL A 241 6.29 13.49 -5.07
N LEU A 242 6.48 13.91 -3.82
CA LEU A 242 6.11 13.13 -2.64
C LEU A 242 5.14 13.91 -1.74
N PRO A 243 3.83 13.65 -1.87
CA PRO A 243 2.85 14.04 -0.87
C PRO A 243 3.07 13.28 0.43
N TYR A 244 2.96 13.97 1.56
CA TYR A 244 3.07 13.36 2.88
C TYR A 244 2.16 14.04 3.90
N GLY A 245 1.58 13.23 4.78
CA GLY A 245 0.86 13.66 5.96
C GLY A 245 1.79 14.17 7.04
N VAL A 246 1.33 15.22 7.72
CA VAL A 246 1.98 15.84 8.87
C VAL A 246 1.05 15.70 10.07
N ALA A 247 1.54 14.99 11.08
CA ALA A 247 0.87 14.79 12.37
C ALA A 247 -0.60 14.32 12.29
N ASP A 248 -0.93 13.53 11.26
CA ASP A 248 -2.28 13.03 10.93
C ASP A 248 -3.35 14.14 10.82
N GLN A 249 -2.96 15.34 10.37
CA GLN A 249 -3.86 16.49 10.30
C GLN A 249 -3.82 17.26 8.98
N SER A 250 -2.67 17.30 8.31
CA SER A 250 -2.50 18.07 7.09
C SER A 250 -1.62 17.34 6.09
N ILE A 251 -1.69 17.75 4.83
CA ILE A 251 -0.85 17.24 3.75
C ILE A 251 0.12 18.34 3.33
N ALA A 252 1.38 17.97 3.14
CA ALA A 252 2.40 18.77 2.49
C ALA A 252 2.98 18.00 1.30
N VAL A 253 3.75 18.68 0.46
CA VAL A 253 4.44 18.07 -0.68
C VAL A 253 5.91 18.47 -0.62
N VAL A 254 6.79 17.49 -0.81
CA VAL A 254 8.22 17.73 -1.05
C VAL A 254 8.59 17.24 -2.44
N THR A 255 9.58 17.88 -3.04
CA THR A 255 10.16 17.45 -4.31
C THR A 255 11.66 17.23 -4.15
N MET A 256 12.19 16.22 -4.84
CA MET A 256 13.60 15.83 -4.81
C MET A 256 14.04 15.36 -6.19
N SER A 257 15.33 15.48 -6.53
CA SER A 257 15.89 14.79 -7.69
C SER A 257 16.01 13.30 -7.39
N ILE A 258 15.50 12.45 -8.29
CA ILE A 258 15.59 10.99 -8.22
C ILE A 258 17.06 10.57 -8.38
N SER A 259 17.76 11.14 -9.35
CA SER A 259 19.17 10.85 -9.60
C SER A 259 20.06 11.21 -8.41
N GLU A 260 19.86 12.39 -7.80
CA GLU A 260 20.59 12.78 -6.58
C GLU A 260 20.23 11.89 -5.40
N LEU A 261 18.94 11.54 -5.24
CA LEU A 261 18.48 10.66 -4.18
C LEU A 261 19.13 9.28 -4.29
N ILE A 262 19.09 8.65 -5.47
CA ILE A 262 19.73 7.36 -5.74
C ILE A 262 21.24 7.44 -5.50
N GLY A 263 21.90 8.51 -5.98
CA GLY A 263 23.33 8.73 -5.77
C GLY A 263 23.74 8.93 -4.31
N SER A 264 22.77 9.27 -3.42
CA SER A 264 23.00 9.42 -1.98
C SER A 264 22.83 8.11 -1.18
N LEU A 265 22.28 7.06 -1.79
CA LEU A 265 22.03 5.79 -1.11
C LEU A 265 23.34 5.03 -0.85
N THR A 266 23.34 4.24 0.23
CA THR A 266 24.46 3.35 0.56
C THR A 266 24.21 1.98 -0.06
N PRO A 267 25.09 1.48 -0.94
CA PRO A 267 25.00 0.12 -1.50
C PRO A 267 25.09 -0.95 -0.40
N LEU A 268 24.45 -2.09 -0.62
CA LEU A 268 24.52 -3.26 0.25
C LEU A 268 25.54 -4.30 -0.23
#